data_AF-A0AAA9TVH8-F1
#
_entry.id   AF-A0AAA9TVH8-F1
#
_cell.length_a   1.000
_cell.length_b   1.000
_cell.length_c   1.000
_cell.angle_alpha   90.00
_cell.angle_beta   90.00
_cell.angle_gamma   90.00
#
_symmetry.space_group_name_H-M   'P 1'
#
loop_
_entity.id
_entity.type
_entity.pdbx_description
1 polymer ?
#
loop_
_entity_poly.entity_id
_entity_poly.type
_entity_poly.pdbx_seq_one_letter_code
_entity_poly.pdbx_strand_id
1 'polypeptide(L)'
;MTGKRSLNAAVIRSAKRERKAITLDVKLEVLRRFEVGEKLSQIAKALGLAASTVATIRDNKDKIKASSQIATPLRASRLTRRRSAVMETMERLLCVWLEDESQRNVPLSVTVIQKKAKSLFDDLQREQGESSQTEKFTASKGWFVRFKERHCLPHFKMNISAPAKKDEYPEILKSIIQEGGYTSNKRKYRCMDFVAALFVTSKPRK
;
A
#
# COMPACT_ATOMS: atom_id res chain seq x y z
N MET A 1 -18.01 -65.34 -15.06
CA MET A 1 -19.16 -65.15 -14.15
C MET A 1 -18.77 -64.21 -13.02
N THR A 2 -19.76 -63.47 -12.56
CA THR A 2 -19.75 -62.21 -11.81
C THR A 2 -19.48 -62.33 -10.30
N GLY A 3 -18.93 -61.24 -9.73
CA GLY A 3 -19.15 -60.81 -8.33
C GLY A 3 -18.09 -61.31 -7.33
N LYS A 4 -17.57 -60.49 -6.41
CA LYS A 4 -18.23 -59.45 -5.63
C LYS A 4 -17.31 -58.26 -5.34
N ARG A 5 -17.82 -57.06 -5.66
CA ARG A 5 -17.42 -55.78 -5.07
C ARG A 5 -17.79 -55.80 -3.58
N SER A 6 -16.83 -55.50 -2.70
CA SER A 6 -17.16 -54.93 -1.39
C SER A 6 -17.11 -53.41 -1.54
N LEU A 7 -18.30 -52.81 -1.66
CA LEU A 7 -18.50 -51.37 -1.63
C LEU A 7 -18.56 -50.93 -0.17
N ASN A 8 -17.44 -50.48 0.38
CA ASN A 8 -17.44 -49.58 1.53
C ASN A 8 -16.73 -48.28 1.12
N ALA A 9 -17.33 -47.61 0.14
CA ALA A 9 -17.05 -46.22 -0.16
C ALA A 9 -17.66 -45.35 0.94
N ALA A 10 -17.03 -45.36 2.11
CA ALA A 10 -17.23 -44.31 3.09
C ALA A 10 -16.73 -43.02 2.44
N VAL A 11 -17.67 -42.23 1.94
CA VAL A 11 -17.45 -40.89 1.43
C VAL A 11 -16.82 -40.07 2.56
N ILE A 12 -15.48 -40.03 2.59
CA ILE A 12 -14.76 -39.01 3.33
C ILE A 12 -15.10 -37.71 2.61
N ARG A 13 -16.15 -37.04 3.08
CA ARG A 13 -16.46 -35.67 2.74
C ARG A 13 -15.19 -34.88 3.02
N SER A 14 -14.40 -34.57 1.99
CA SER A 14 -13.19 -33.77 2.14
C SER A 14 -13.65 -32.40 2.60
N ALA A 15 -13.57 -32.15 3.91
CA ALA A 15 -13.78 -30.82 4.46
C ALA A 15 -12.87 -29.88 3.67
N LYS A 16 -13.49 -28.92 2.99
CA LYS A 16 -12.82 -27.89 2.19
C LYS A 16 -11.76 -27.25 3.08
N ARG A 17 -10.48 -27.62 2.88
CA ARG A 17 -9.38 -27.11 3.69
C ARG A 17 -9.37 -25.60 3.54
N GLU A 18 -9.58 -24.91 4.66
CA GLU A 18 -9.47 -23.46 4.74
C GLU A 18 -8.05 -23.05 4.29
N ARG A 19 -7.96 -22.11 3.34
CA ARG A 19 -6.67 -21.63 2.85
C ARG A 19 -6.02 -20.78 3.92
N LYS A 20 -5.11 -21.37 4.70
CA LYS A 20 -4.20 -20.61 5.56
C LYS A 20 -3.15 -19.94 4.68
N ALA A 21 -3.16 -18.62 4.61
CA ALA A 21 -2.13 -17.86 3.93
C ALA A 21 -0.81 -18.01 4.70
N ILE A 22 0.24 -18.49 4.03
CA ILE A 22 1.56 -18.67 4.64
C ILE A 22 2.34 -17.38 4.47
N THR A 23 2.77 -16.80 5.59
CA THR A 23 3.57 -15.56 5.63
C THR A 23 4.95 -15.77 5.01
N LEU A 24 5.58 -14.68 4.58
CA LEU A 24 6.91 -14.72 3.98
C LEU A 24 7.95 -15.29 4.95
N ASP A 25 7.84 -14.97 6.24
CA ASP A 25 8.74 -15.44 7.30
C ASP A 25 8.72 -16.96 7.43
N VAL A 26 7.54 -17.57 7.41
CA VAL A 26 7.40 -19.03 7.48
C VAL A 26 8.01 -19.69 6.25
N LYS A 27 7.89 -19.08 5.07
CA LYS A 27 8.53 -19.61 3.85
C LYS A 27 10.06 -19.53 3.93
N LEU A 28 10.60 -18.45 4.49
CA LEU A 28 12.05 -18.29 4.68
C LEU A 28 12.60 -19.29 5.71
N GLU A 29 11.87 -19.53 6.80
CA GLU A 29 12.27 -20.52 7.80
C GLU A 29 12.26 -21.95 7.24
N VAL A 30 11.27 -22.31 6.40
CA VAL A 30 11.27 -23.58 5.67
C VAL A 30 12.54 -23.72 4.81
N LEU A 31 12.90 -22.68 4.06
CA LEU A 31 14.10 -22.71 3.21
C LEU A 31 15.38 -22.83 4.02
N ARG A 32 15.49 -22.13 5.14
CA ARG A 32 16.64 -22.20 6.05
C ARG A 32 16.84 -23.61 6.59
N ARG A 33 15.79 -24.24 7.14
CA ARG A 33 15.89 -25.62 7.67
C ARG A 33 16.21 -26.65 6.58
N PHE A 34 15.67 -26.44 5.39
CA PHE A 34 16.00 -27.30 4.25
C PHE A 34 17.46 -27.17 3.82
N GLU A 35 18.03 -25.96 3.82
CA GLU A 35 19.46 -25.73 3.51
C GLU A 35 20.41 -26.32 4.56
N VAL A 36 19.98 -26.40 5.82
CA VAL A 36 20.70 -27.09 6.90
C VAL A 36 20.61 -28.63 6.76
N GLY A 37 19.79 -29.15 5.84
CA GLY A 37 19.68 -30.57 5.53
C GLY A 37 18.56 -31.31 6.26
N GLU A 38 17.65 -30.59 6.94
CA GLU A 38 16.48 -31.23 7.54
C GLU A 38 15.52 -31.82 6.49
N LYS A 39 14.93 -32.98 6.79
CA LYS A 39 13.96 -33.62 5.90
C LYS A 39 12.66 -32.80 5.87
N LEU A 40 12.06 -32.67 4.69
CA LEU A 40 10.81 -31.93 4.48
C LEU A 40 9.66 -32.39 5.41
N SER A 41 9.63 -33.68 5.77
CA SER A 41 8.65 -34.24 6.70
C SER A 41 8.84 -33.76 8.14
N GLN A 42 10.08 -33.53 8.57
CA GLN A 42 10.39 -32.98 9.90
C GLN A 42 10.01 -31.49 9.95
N ILE A 43 10.37 -30.74 8.90
CA ILE A 43 10.02 -29.32 8.76
C ILE A 43 8.50 -29.12 8.76
N ALA A 44 7.77 -29.96 8.02
CA ALA A 44 6.31 -29.94 7.96
C ALA A 44 5.68 -30.15 9.34
N LYS A 45 6.16 -31.14 10.11
CA LYS A 45 5.69 -31.39 11.47
C LYS A 45 6.01 -30.23 12.42
N ALA A 46 7.24 -29.72 12.38
CA ALA A 46 7.69 -28.64 13.27
C ALA A 46 6.92 -27.33 13.05
N LEU A 47 6.53 -27.02 11.81
CA LEU A 47 5.80 -25.80 11.46
C LEU A 47 4.29 -26.00 11.33
N GLY A 48 3.76 -27.21 11.59
CA GLY A 48 2.34 -27.52 11.44
C GLY A 48 1.82 -27.37 10.00
N LEU A 49 2.68 -27.56 9.00
CA LEU A 49 2.36 -27.41 7.57
C LEU A 49 2.12 -28.77 6.92
N ALA A 50 1.35 -28.79 5.83
CA ALA A 50 1.24 -29.98 5.00
C ALA A 50 2.57 -30.23 4.26
N ALA A 51 2.98 -31.50 4.14
CA ALA A 51 4.22 -31.86 3.45
C ALA A 51 4.24 -31.37 1.99
N SER A 52 3.08 -31.37 1.30
CA SER A 52 2.93 -30.81 -0.04
C SER A 52 3.25 -29.32 -0.09
N THR A 53 2.86 -28.56 0.93
CA THR A 53 3.15 -27.13 1.02
C THR A 53 4.65 -26.87 1.19
N VAL A 54 5.32 -27.62 2.06
CA VAL A 54 6.77 -27.50 2.26
C VAL A 54 7.53 -27.83 0.97
N ALA A 55 7.10 -28.85 0.22
CA ALA A 55 7.66 -29.17 -1.10
C ALA A 55 7.46 -28.02 -2.11
N THR A 56 6.25 -27.44 -2.19
CA THR A 56 6.00 -26.28 -3.06
C THR A 56 6.84 -25.07 -2.67
N ILE A 57 7.11 -24.86 -1.38
CA ILE A 57 7.98 -23.77 -0.89
C ILE A 57 9.42 -24.01 -1.35
N ARG A 58 9.93 -25.24 -1.22
CA ARG A 58 11.26 -25.62 -1.74
C ARG A 58 11.36 -25.36 -3.25
N ASP A 59 10.36 -25.77 -4.02
CA ASP A 59 10.38 -25.64 -5.49
C ASP A 59 10.29 -24.18 -5.94
N ASN A 60 9.70 -23.30 -5.12
CA ASN A 60 9.64 -21.86 -5.35
C ASN A 60 10.76 -21.07 -4.64
N LYS A 61 11.84 -21.73 -4.21
CA LYS A 61 12.96 -21.15 -3.45
C LYS A 61 13.46 -19.83 -4.04
N ASP A 62 13.76 -19.79 -5.33
CA ASP A 62 14.36 -18.61 -5.96
C ASP A 62 13.41 -17.41 -5.98
N LYS A 63 12.12 -17.66 -6.25
CA LYS A 63 11.07 -16.62 -6.23
C LYS A 63 10.87 -16.07 -4.81
N ILE A 64 10.95 -16.93 -3.80
CA ILE A 64 10.80 -16.55 -2.39
C ILE A 64 12.02 -15.74 -1.94
N LYS A 65 13.24 -16.16 -2.30
CA LYS A 65 14.48 -15.40 -2.01
C LYS A 65 14.46 -14.04 -2.70
N ALA A 66 14.11 -13.97 -3.98
CA ALA A 66 13.95 -12.71 -4.69
C ALA A 66 12.91 -11.80 -4.00
N SER A 67 11.76 -12.34 -3.62
CA SER A 67 10.72 -11.58 -2.91
C SER A 67 11.19 -11.07 -1.54
N SER A 68 12.03 -11.84 -0.83
CA SER A 68 12.59 -11.44 0.47
C SER A 68 13.64 -10.33 0.38
N GLN A 69 14.48 -10.34 -0.66
CA GLN A 69 15.43 -9.26 -0.92
C GLN A 69 14.71 -7.97 -1.31
N ILE A 70 13.52 -8.08 -1.93
CA ILE A 70 12.63 -6.96 -2.21
C ILE A 70 11.84 -6.55 -0.94
N ALA A 71 11.79 -7.34 0.13
CA ALA A 71 11.02 -7.04 1.33
C ALA A 71 11.74 -6.15 2.37
N THR A 72 12.93 -5.61 2.08
CA THR A 72 13.52 -4.51 2.84
C THR A 72 12.49 -3.36 2.92
N PRO A 73 12.29 -2.62 4.03
CA PRO A 73 11.21 -1.63 4.14
C PRO A 73 11.14 -0.61 2.98
N LEU A 74 12.30 -0.21 2.43
CA LEU A 74 12.41 0.65 1.24
C LEU A 74 11.90 0.01 -0.07
N ARG A 75 11.94 -1.32 -0.16
CA ARG A 75 11.57 -2.12 -1.33
C ARG A 75 10.22 -2.84 -1.13
N ALA A 76 9.77 -3.08 0.10
CA ALA A 76 8.51 -3.74 0.44
C ALA A 76 7.27 -2.91 0.05
N SER A 77 7.37 -1.58 0.09
CA SER A 77 6.34 -0.66 -0.42
C SER A 77 6.12 -0.82 -1.94
N ARG A 78 7.10 -1.37 -2.68
CA ARG A 78 6.98 -1.73 -4.11
C ARG A 78 6.17 -3.02 -4.34
N LEU A 79 5.88 -3.73 -3.25
CA LEU A 79 5.03 -4.90 -3.02
C LEU A 79 3.67 -5.01 -3.73
N THR A 80 2.82 -4.01 -3.46
CA THR A 80 1.36 -4.21 -3.43
C THR A 80 0.73 -4.22 -4.83
N ARG A 81 1.49 -3.89 -5.86
CA ARG A 81 1.11 -3.97 -7.28
C ARG A 81 2.41 -4.05 -8.09
N ARG A 82 2.53 -4.98 -9.04
CA ARG A 82 3.66 -4.98 -10.00
C ARG A 82 3.74 -3.58 -10.62
N ARG A 83 4.80 -2.86 -10.28
CA ARG A 83 5.11 -1.55 -10.84
C ARG A 83 6.05 -1.76 -12.02
N SER A 84 5.74 -1.16 -13.15
CA SER A 84 6.60 -1.25 -14.33
C SER A 84 7.86 -0.42 -14.18
N ALA A 85 8.87 -0.78 -14.96
CA ALA A 85 10.10 -0.01 -15.07
C ALA A 85 9.83 1.44 -15.52
N VAL A 86 8.90 1.63 -16.46
CA VAL A 86 8.47 2.97 -16.94
C VAL A 86 7.93 3.82 -15.79
N MET A 87 7.01 3.26 -15.00
CA MET A 87 6.46 3.96 -13.84
C MET A 87 7.52 4.26 -12.77
N GLU A 88 8.53 3.41 -12.59
CA GLU A 88 9.65 3.71 -11.69
C GLU A 88 10.54 4.84 -12.19
N THR A 89 10.93 4.81 -13.48
CA THR A 89 11.75 5.86 -14.09
C THR A 89 11.05 7.22 -14.07
N MET A 90 9.76 7.25 -14.41
CA MET A 90 8.93 8.45 -14.33
C MET A 90 8.92 9.07 -12.93
N GLU A 91 8.74 8.26 -11.87
CA GLU A 91 8.74 8.79 -10.50
C GLU A 91 10.10 9.37 -10.10
N ARG A 92 11.21 8.78 -10.54
CA ARG A 92 12.55 9.32 -10.26
C ARG A 92 12.75 10.68 -10.94
N LEU A 93 12.38 10.80 -12.21
CA LEU A 93 12.44 12.07 -12.95
C LEU A 93 11.55 13.13 -12.29
N LEU A 94 10.37 12.72 -11.82
CA LEU A 94 9.47 13.62 -11.11
C LEU A 94 10.07 14.13 -9.79
N CYS A 95 10.79 13.29 -9.05
CA CYS A 95 11.49 13.71 -7.83
C CYS A 95 12.59 14.74 -8.10
N VAL A 96 13.39 14.53 -9.14
CA VAL A 96 14.45 15.48 -9.54
C VAL A 96 13.85 16.83 -9.95
N TRP A 97 12.78 16.82 -10.75
CA TRP A 97 12.08 18.04 -11.12
C TRP A 97 11.49 18.77 -9.91
N LEU A 98 10.88 18.01 -8.99
CA LEU A 98 10.32 18.55 -7.75
C LEU A 98 11.40 19.21 -6.86
N GLU A 99 12.60 18.65 -6.82
CA GLU A 99 13.75 19.22 -6.11
C GLU A 99 14.20 20.54 -6.73
N ASP A 100 14.32 20.61 -8.06
CA ASP A 100 14.64 21.86 -8.79
C ASP A 100 13.60 22.96 -8.52
N GLU A 101 12.31 22.63 -8.58
CA GLU A 101 11.23 23.59 -8.29
C GLU A 101 11.22 24.04 -6.82
N SER A 102 11.61 23.16 -5.89
CA SER A 102 11.72 23.53 -4.47
C SER A 102 12.85 24.53 -4.21
N GLN A 103 13.96 24.45 -4.95
CA GLN A 103 15.05 25.43 -4.88
C GLN A 103 14.61 26.80 -5.42
N ARG A 104 13.70 26.81 -6.39
CA ARG A 104 13.10 28.04 -6.94
C ARG A 104 12.02 28.66 -6.04
N ASN A 105 11.70 28.05 -4.90
CA ASN A 105 10.65 28.47 -3.96
C ASN A 105 9.27 28.66 -4.60
N VAL A 106 8.97 27.94 -5.69
CA VAL A 106 7.69 28.05 -6.39
C VAL A 106 6.63 27.20 -5.66
N PRO A 107 5.48 27.78 -5.25
CA PRO A 107 4.39 26.98 -4.69
C PRO A 107 3.80 26.06 -5.75
N LEU A 108 3.98 24.74 -5.60
CA LEU A 108 3.44 23.76 -6.53
C LEU A 108 2.10 23.23 -6.05
N SER A 109 1.08 23.36 -6.88
CA SER A 109 -0.20 22.68 -6.66
C SER A 109 -0.13 21.21 -7.09
N VAL A 110 -0.95 20.37 -6.47
CA VAL A 110 -1.03 18.93 -6.80
C VAL A 110 -1.33 18.70 -8.28
N THR A 111 -2.13 19.56 -8.90
CA THR A 111 -2.53 19.44 -10.31
C THR A 111 -1.36 19.65 -11.26
N VAL A 112 -0.44 20.57 -10.96
CA VAL A 112 0.79 20.79 -11.75
C VAL A 112 1.66 19.53 -11.71
N ILE A 113 1.81 18.94 -10.53
CA ILE A 113 2.61 17.72 -10.33
C ILE A 113 1.98 16.54 -11.08
N GLN A 114 0.66 16.38 -11.00
CA GLN A 114 -0.06 15.35 -11.75
C GLN A 114 0.09 15.52 -13.27
N LYS A 115 0.02 16.76 -13.78
CA LYS A 115 0.24 17.06 -15.20
C LYS A 115 1.67 16.74 -15.62
N LYS A 116 2.67 17.16 -14.83
CA LYS A 116 4.09 16.86 -15.11
C LYS A 116 4.36 15.36 -15.11
N ALA A 117 3.79 14.62 -14.16
CA ALA A 117 3.90 13.16 -14.10
C ALA A 117 3.31 12.47 -15.34
N LYS A 118 2.18 12.95 -15.87
CA LYS A 118 1.61 12.44 -17.13
C LYS A 118 2.52 12.73 -18.31
N SER A 119 2.99 13.97 -18.46
CA SER A 119 3.93 14.34 -19.53
C SER A 119 5.17 13.44 -19.53
N LEU A 120 5.82 13.27 -18.36
CA LEU A 120 6.99 12.40 -18.23
C LEU A 120 6.68 10.94 -18.58
N PHE A 121 5.49 10.46 -18.21
CA PHE A 121 5.08 9.10 -18.55
C PHE A 121 4.88 8.93 -20.06
N ASP A 122 4.20 9.88 -20.70
CA ASP A 122 3.94 9.87 -22.14
C ASP A 122 5.26 9.98 -22.92
N ASP A 123 6.20 10.81 -22.46
CA ASP A 123 7.54 10.95 -23.06
C ASP A 123 8.31 9.62 -23.02
N LEU A 124 8.35 8.96 -21.86
CA LEU A 124 9.00 7.65 -21.70
C LEU A 124 8.31 6.55 -22.51
N GLN A 125 7.00 6.62 -22.71
CA GLN A 125 6.29 5.68 -23.58
C GLN A 125 6.64 5.85 -25.05
N ARG A 126 6.90 7.09 -25.52
CA ARG A 126 7.35 7.33 -26.89
C ARG A 126 8.76 6.79 -27.12
N GLU A 127 9.64 6.92 -26.13
CA GLU A 127 11.03 6.42 -26.22
C GLU A 127 11.15 4.89 -26.24
N GLN A 128 10.23 4.16 -25.59
CA GLN A 128 10.25 2.68 -25.57
C GLN A 128 9.64 2.01 -26.82
N GLY A 129 9.10 2.79 -27.76
CA GLY A 129 8.47 2.27 -28.97
C GLY A 129 7.20 1.44 -28.72
N GLU A 130 6.70 0.80 -29.77
CA GLU A 130 5.40 0.11 -29.84
C GLU A 130 5.22 -1.04 -28.83
N SER A 131 6.33 -1.56 -28.27
CA SER A 131 6.34 -2.71 -27.35
C SER A 131 5.71 -2.47 -25.97
N SER A 132 5.54 -1.21 -25.56
CA SER A 132 5.17 -0.84 -24.17
C SER A 132 3.95 0.08 -24.06
N GLN A 133 3.19 0.27 -25.14
CA GLN A 133 1.97 1.09 -25.21
C GLN A 133 0.78 0.56 -24.37
N THR A 134 0.94 -0.58 -23.69
CA THR A 134 -0.14 -1.24 -22.96
C THR A 134 -0.47 -0.57 -21.62
N GLU A 135 0.48 0.15 -21.00
CA GLU A 135 0.27 0.69 -19.66
C GLU A 135 -0.36 2.08 -19.67
N LYS A 136 -1.54 2.21 -19.06
CA LYS A 136 -2.22 3.50 -18.90
C LYS A 136 -1.92 4.10 -17.52
N PHE A 137 -1.42 5.33 -17.50
CA PHE A 137 -1.16 6.09 -16.27
C PHE A 137 -2.13 7.27 -16.11
N THR A 138 -2.95 7.24 -15.06
CA THR A 138 -3.99 8.27 -14.84
C THR A 138 -3.56 9.42 -13.92
N ALA A 139 -2.38 9.32 -13.29
CA ALA A 139 -1.90 10.25 -12.25
C ALA A 139 -2.96 10.57 -11.18
N SER A 140 -3.68 9.56 -10.69
CA SER A 140 -4.80 9.75 -9.77
C SER A 140 -4.37 10.36 -8.43
N LYS A 141 -5.32 10.91 -7.67
CA LYS A 141 -5.07 11.42 -6.31
C LYS A 141 -4.46 10.35 -5.40
N GLY A 142 -4.93 9.11 -5.51
CA GLY A 142 -4.40 7.97 -4.76
C GLY A 142 -2.97 7.61 -5.16
N TRP A 143 -2.62 7.71 -6.45
CA TRP A 143 -1.24 7.56 -6.90
C TRP A 143 -0.34 8.63 -6.27
N PHE A 144 -0.77 9.90 -6.25
CA PHE A 144 0.03 10.99 -5.68
C PHE A 144 0.28 10.83 -4.17
N VAL A 145 -0.73 10.40 -3.40
CA VAL A 145 -0.56 10.09 -1.98
C VAL A 145 0.51 9.00 -1.79
N ARG A 146 0.40 7.93 -2.56
CA ARG A 146 1.34 6.80 -2.55
C ARG A 146 2.74 7.20 -3.03
N PHE A 147 2.83 8.11 -4.01
CA PHE A 147 4.08 8.68 -4.49
C PHE A 147 4.79 9.45 -3.37
N LYS A 148 4.06 10.30 -2.64
CA LYS A 148 4.60 10.98 -1.46
C LYS A 148 5.07 9.97 -0.40
N GLU A 149 4.26 8.98 -0.03
CA GLU A 149 4.67 7.96 0.94
C GLU A 149 5.98 7.24 0.54
N ARG A 150 6.24 7.07 -0.76
CA ARG A 150 7.47 6.44 -1.26
C ARG A 150 8.67 7.36 -1.36
N HIS A 151 8.45 8.62 -1.74
CA HIS A 151 9.51 9.55 -2.14
C HIS A 151 9.63 10.78 -1.23
N CYS A 152 8.84 10.85 -0.15
CA CYS A 152 9.02 11.84 0.91
C CYS A 152 10.35 11.59 1.62
N LEU A 153 11.41 12.13 1.04
CA LEU A 153 12.68 12.35 1.71
C LEU A 153 12.43 13.34 2.86
N PRO A 154 13.11 13.20 4.02
CA PRO A 154 12.94 14.09 5.18
C PRO A 154 13.11 15.59 4.88
N HIS A 155 13.76 15.93 3.77
CA HIS A 155 14.07 17.30 3.36
C HIS A 155 13.05 17.90 2.38
N PHE A 156 12.14 17.09 1.81
CA PHE A 156 11.24 17.56 0.77
C PHE A 156 9.93 18.13 1.35
N LYS A 157 10.01 19.37 1.86
CA LYS A 157 8.82 20.14 2.25
C LYS A 157 8.12 20.65 1.00
N MET A 158 7.13 19.90 0.50
CA MET A 158 6.26 20.39 -0.56
C MET A 158 5.42 21.56 -0.06
N ASN A 159 5.68 22.76 -0.60
CA ASN A 159 4.80 23.92 -0.43
C ASN A 159 3.55 23.73 -1.30
N ILE A 160 2.65 22.83 -0.89
CA ILE A 160 1.38 22.61 -1.59
C ILE A 160 0.45 23.76 -1.26
N SER A 161 0.19 24.63 -2.25
CA SER A 161 -0.86 25.63 -2.13
C SER A 161 -2.21 24.93 -2.01
N ALA A 162 -2.87 25.07 -0.86
CA ALA A 162 -4.27 24.68 -0.70
C ALA A 162 -5.17 25.53 -1.61
N PRO A 163 -6.31 25.01 -2.11
CA PRO A 163 -7.26 25.82 -2.84
C PRO A 163 -7.76 26.96 -1.93
N ALA A 164 -7.65 28.19 -2.43
CA ALA A 164 -8.00 29.40 -1.72
C ALA A 164 -9.51 29.48 -1.48
N LYS A 165 -9.96 28.93 -0.35
CA LYS A 165 -11.10 29.46 0.40
C LYS A 165 -10.59 29.86 1.77
N LYS A 166 -9.72 30.88 1.80
CA LYS A 166 -9.08 31.35 3.03
C LYS A 166 -10.00 32.21 3.89
N ASP A 167 -11.07 32.77 3.31
CA ASP A 167 -11.77 33.89 3.93
C ASP A 167 -13.11 33.50 4.58
N GLU A 168 -13.66 32.32 4.27
CA GLU A 168 -14.95 31.87 4.81
C GLU A 168 -14.80 31.00 6.07
N TYR A 169 -13.73 30.21 6.14
CA TYR A 169 -13.43 29.32 7.27
C TYR A 169 -13.08 30.03 8.60
N PRO A 170 -12.33 31.15 8.60
CA PRO A 170 -11.95 31.83 9.85
C PRO A 170 -13.15 32.43 10.58
N GLU A 171 -14.13 32.98 9.85
CA GLU A 171 -15.27 33.65 10.47
C GLU A 171 -16.26 32.65 11.07
N ILE A 172 -16.56 31.57 10.36
CA ILE A 172 -17.37 30.47 10.91
C ILE A 172 -16.71 29.88 12.16
N LEU A 173 -15.39 29.70 12.14
CA LEU A 173 -14.63 29.19 13.27
C LEU A 173 -14.66 30.16 14.47
N LYS A 174 -14.52 31.47 14.23
CA LYS A 174 -14.63 32.50 15.27
C LYS A 174 -16.01 32.49 15.94
N SER A 175 -17.09 32.39 15.16
CA SER A 175 -18.46 32.34 15.68
C SER A 175 -18.67 31.13 16.59
N ILE A 176 -18.22 29.93 16.16
CA ILE A 176 -18.33 28.69 16.95
C ILE A 176 -17.53 28.77 18.25
N ILE A 177 -16.34 29.39 18.22
CA ILE A 177 -15.51 29.57 19.42
C ILE A 177 -16.18 30.51 20.43
N GLN A 178 -16.80 31.59 19.96
CA GLN A 178 -17.52 32.55 20.80
C GLN A 178 -18.82 31.96 21.36
N GLU A 179 -19.64 31.31 20.53
CA GLU A 179 -20.89 30.66 20.97
C GLU A 179 -20.64 29.50 21.93
N GLY A 180 -19.58 28.72 21.69
CA GLY A 180 -19.24 27.56 22.53
C GLY A 180 -18.49 27.89 23.82
N GLY A 181 -18.20 29.16 24.09
CA GLY A 181 -17.48 29.59 25.31
C GLY A 181 -16.05 29.07 25.41
N TYR A 182 -15.43 28.69 24.28
CA TYR A 182 -14.09 28.12 24.25
C TYR A 182 -13.03 29.22 24.46
N THR A 183 -12.71 29.51 25.72
CA THR A 183 -11.56 30.37 26.03
C THR A 183 -10.27 29.59 25.81
N SER A 184 -9.24 30.28 25.29
CA SER A 184 -7.87 29.80 25.16
C SER A 184 -7.24 29.58 26.53
N ASN A 185 -7.76 28.61 27.28
CA ASN A 185 -7.20 28.19 28.55
C ASN A 185 -6.42 26.91 28.33
N LYS A 186 -5.12 26.98 28.62
CA LYS A 186 -4.09 25.95 28.39
C LYS A 186 -4.36 24.65 29.18
N ARG A 187 -5.41 23.91 28.84
CA ARG A 187 -5.59 22.52 29.28
C ARG A 187 -5.78 21.65 28.05
N LYS A 188 -4.91 20.64 27.95
CA LYS A 188 -4.87 19.63 26.89
C LYS A 188 -6.25 19.00 26.70
N TYR A 189 -6.97 19.35 25.64
CA TYR A 189 -8.10 18.56 25.18
C TYR A 189 -7.56 17.45 24.26
N ARG A 190 -7.84 16.19 24.62
CA ARG A 190 -7.66 15.04 23.73
C ARG A 190 -8.68 15.15 22.61
N CYS A 191 -8.27 14.71 21.42
CA CYS A 191 -8.97 14.71 20.13
C CYS A 191 -10.41 14.15 20.08
N MET A 192 -11.04 13.74 21.19
CA MET A 192 -12.33 13.04 21.19
C MET A 192 -13.54 13.90 21.57
N ASP A 193 -13.36 15.10 22.13
CA ASP A 193 -14.51 15.92 22.57
C ASP A 193 -15.15 16.76 21.45
N PHE A 194 -14.51 16.86 20.27
CA PHE A 194 -15.03 17.66 19.15
C PHE A 194 -16.17 16.97 18.38
N VAL A 195 -16.30 15.64 18.48
CA VAL A 195 -17.31 14.87 17.71
C VAL A 195 -18.68 14.86 18.41
N ALA A 196 -18.73 15.00 19.74
CA ALA A 196 -19.99 14.94 20.49
C ALA A 196 -20.87 16.20 20.31
N ALA A 197 -20.27 17.37 20.05
CA ALA A 197 -21.01 18.62 19.91
C ALA A 197 -21.78 18.74 18.58
N LEU A 198 -21.34 18.05 17.51
CA LEU A 198 -22.00 18.09 16.19
C LEU A 198 -23.24 17.19 16.08
N PHE A 199 -23.50 16.29 17.04
CA PHE A 199 -24.59 15.31 16.93
C PHE A 199 -25.84 15.63 17.77
N VAL A 200 -25.80 16.66 18.64
CA VAL A 200 -26.91 16.95 19.57
C VAL A 200 -27.94 17.96 19.03
N THR A 201 -27.64 18.72 17.97
CA THR A 201 -28.57 19.75 17.45
C THR A 201 -29.49 19.28 16.32
N SER A 202 -29.35 18.05 15.82
CA SER A 202 -30.24 17.49 14.79
C SER A 202 -31.38 16.68 15.42
N LYS A 203 -32.29 17.35 16.13
CA LYS A 203 -33.60 16.79 16.45
C LYS A 203 -34.67 17.87 16.23
N PRO A 204 -35.50 17.77 15.17
CA PRO A 204 -36.55 18.75 14.91
C PRO A 204 -37.69 18.57 15.92
N ARG A 205 -38.26 19.68 16.38
CA ARG A 205 -39.49 19.69 17.18
C ARG A 205 -40.59 20.38 16.35
N LYS A 206 -41.56 19.54 15.97
CA LYS A 206 -42.79 19.74 15.19
C LYS A 206 -42.64 19.87 13.68
#